data_AF-A0A963RDF6-F1
#
_entry.id   AF-A0A963RDF6-F1
#
_cell.length_a   1.000
_cell.length_b   1.000
_cell.length_c   1.000
_cell.angle_alpha   90.00
_cell.angle_beta   90.00
_cell.angle_gamma   90.00
#
_symmetry.space_group_name_H-M   'P 1'
#
loop_
_entity.id
_entity.type
_entity.pdbx_description
1 polymer ?
#
loop_
_entity_poly.entity_id
_entity_poly.type
_entity_poly.pdbx_seq_one_letter_code
_entity_poly.pdbx_strand_id
1 'polypeptide(L)' 'RDNSLDSRFPAVPGQGIGIVPQANLVGKASIIMFSTDGGAEWLKPWTWFTAARWSRIGGTI' A
#
# COMPACT_ATOMS: atom_id res chain seq x y z
N ARG A 1 2.13 -8.14 -10.94
CA ARG A 1 2.51 -9.49 -10.44
C ARG A 1 4.02 -9.67 -10.43
N ASP A 2 4.71 -9.05 -11.38
CA ASP A 2 6.16 -9.20 -11.60
C ASP A 2 7.02 -8.33 -10.67
N ASN A 3 6.44 -7.26 -10.12
CA ASN A 3 7.08 -6.39 -9.11
C ASN A 3 6.56 -6.70 -7.69
N SER A 4 6.63 -7.95 -7.26
CA SER A 4 6.18 -8.36 -5.92
C SER A 4 7.03 -9.49 -5.35
N LEU A 5 7.61 -9.27 -4.17
CA LEU A 5 8.39 -10.24 -3.39
C LEU A 5 7.47 -11.08 -2.49
N ASP A 6 6.53 -11.77 -3.11
CA ASP A 6 5.52 -12.60 -2.43
C ASP A 6 6.07 -14.00 -2.10
N SER A 7 5.25 -14.81 -1.43
CA SER A 7 5.41 -16.23 -1.06
C SER A 7 5.88 -17.18 -2.16
N ARG A 8 5.81 -16.76 -3.43
CA ARG A 8 6.34 -17.52 -4.59
C ARG A 8 7.86 -17.68 -4.56
N PHE A 9 8.56 -16.85 -3.79
CA PHE A 9 10.01 -16.90 -3.64
C PHE A 9 10.39 -17.41 -2.25
N PRO A 10 11.52 -18.15 -2.12
CA PRO A 10 11.99 -18.69 -0.85
C PRO A 10 12.38 -17.60 0.14
N ALA A 11 12.24 -17.89 1.44
CA ALA A 11 12.55 -17.00 2.55
C ALA A 11 14.08 -16.90 2.80
N VAL A 12 14.81 -16.35 1.83
CA VAL A 12 16.25 -16.09 1.90
C VAL A 12 16.53 -14.59 1.75
N PRO A 13 17.63 -14.07 2.31
CA PRO A 13 17.97 -12.65 2.20
C PRO A 13 17.97 -12.17 0.74
N GLY A 14 17.22 -11.10 0.46
CA GLY A 14 17.09 -10.52 -0.88
C GLY A 14 16.03 -11.16 -1.78
N GLN A 15 15.24 -12.12 -1.29
CA GLN A 15 14.10 -12.70 -2.02
C GLN A 15 12.77 -12.47 -1.27
N GLY A 16 11.72 -13.21 -1.64
CA GLY A 16 10.42 -13.15 -0.97
C GLY A 16 10.41 -13.88 0.37
N ILE A 17 9.21 -14.21 0.87
CA ILE A 17 9.03 -14.58 2.28
C ILE A 17 8.51 -16.01 2.51
N GLY A 18 8.26 -16.79 1.44
CA GLY A 18 7.61 -18.10 1.58
C GLY A 18 6.21 -18.03 2.23
N ILE A 19 5.81 -19.11 2.91
CA ILE A 19 4.51 -19.17 3.60
C ILE A 19 4.54 -18.37 4.92
N VAL A 20 3.54 -17.51 5.12
CA VAL A 20 3.38 -16.70 6.33
C VAL A 20 2.70 -17.51 7.45
N PRO A 21 3.31 -17.65 8.63
CA PRO A 21 2.68 -18.29 9.78
C PRO A 21 1.44 -17.52 10.26
N GLN A 22 0.43 -18.24 10.74
CA GLN A 22 -0.82 -17.66 11.28
C GLN A 22 -0.56 -16.59 12.36
N ALA A 23 0.46 -16.79 13.20
CA ALA A 23 0.82 -15.88 14.28
C ALA A 23 1.21 -14.47 13.79
N ASN A 24 1.61 -14.32 12.52
CA ASN A 24 2.00 -13.04 11.94
C ASN A 24 0.83 -12.31 11.26
N LEU A 25 -0.37 -12.90 11.25
CA LEU A 25 -1.54 -12.28 10.64
C LEU A 25 -2.14 -11.25 11.61
N VAL A 26 -2.13 -9.98 11.18
CA VAL A 26 -2.62 -8.87 12.00
C VAL A 26 -4.09 -8.57 11.72
N GLY A 27 -4.49 -8.49 10.45
CA GLY A 27 -5.87 -8.15 10.08
C GLY A 27 -6.06 -7.96 8.57
N LYS A 28 -7.32 -7.75 8.18
CA LYS A 28 -7.70 -7.49 6.78
C LYS A 28 -7.76 -5.98 6.52
N ALA A 29 -7.06 -5.52 5.49
CA ALA A 29 -7.23 -4.15 4.99
C ALA A 29 -8.65 -3.98 4.41
N SER A 30 -9.41 -3.02 4.91
CA SER A 30 -10.85 -2.88 4.62
C SER A 30 -11.23 -1.57 3.95
N ILE A 31 -10.54 -0.46 4.21
CA ILE A 31 -10.86 0.87 3.67
C ILE A 31 -9.57 1.61 3.35
N ILE A 32 -9.57 2.35 2.24
CA ILE A 32 -8.53 3.34 1.94
C ILE A 32 -8.94 4.68 2.55
N MET A 33 -8.32 5.06 3.67
CA MET A 33 -8.63 6.31 4.38
C MET A 33 -8.03 7.54 3.68
N PHE A 34 -6.88 7.39 3.02
CA PHE A 34 -6.18 8.49 2.36
C PHE A 34 -5.40 8.01 1.14
N SER A 35 -5.36 8.80 0.07
CA SER A 35 -4.61 8.50 -1.14
C SER A 35 -4.19 9.76 -1.88
N THR A 36 -2.92 9.84 -2.29
CA THR A 36 -2.35 10.90 -3.11
C THR A 36 -1.55 10.31 -4.28
N ASP A 37 -1.32 11.08 -5.34
CA ASP A 37 -0.49 10.70 -6.48
C ASP A 37 1.02 11.02 -6.31
N GLY A 38 1.39 11.73 -5.25
CA GLY A 38 2.77 12.12 -4.97
C GLY A 38 3.17 13.50 -5.53
N GLY A 39 2.25 14.23 -6.18
CA GLY A 39 2.49 15.59 -6.66
C GLY A 39 2.30 16.70 -5.60
N ALA A 40 1.98 16.34 -4.36
CA ALA A 40 1.78 17.29 -3.27
C ALA A 40 3.12 17.86 -2.78
N GLU A 41 3.24 19.18 -2.73
CA GLU A 41 4.38 19.87 -2.12
C GLU A 41 4.04 20.35 -0.71
N TRP A 42 4.89 20.06 0.27
CA TRP A 42 4.67 20.44 1.67
C TRP A 42 4.40 21.92 1.92
N LEU A 43 4.99 22.82 1.14
CA LEU A 43 4.83 24.27 1.34
C LEU A 43 3.65 24.87 0.56
N LYS A 44 3.02 24.10 -0.32
CA LYS A 44 1.93 24.58 -1.20
C LYS A 44 0.65 23.80 -0.91
N PRO A 45 -0.16 24.21 0.07
CA PRO A 45 -1.32 23.42 0.52
C PRO A 45 -2.38 23.22 -0.58
N TRP A 46 -2.48 24.12 -1.56
CA TRP A 46 -3.39 23.94 -2.70
C TRP A 46 -3.05 22.72 -3.57
N THR A 47 -1.78 22.30 -3.60
CA THR A 47 -1.36 21.10 -4.34
C THR A 47 -1.86 19.81 -3.68
N TRP A 48 -2.17 19.83 -2.38
CA TRP A 48 -2.61 18.65 -1.65
C TRP A 48 -4.00 18.21 -2.08
N PHE A 49 -4.90 19.18 -2.31
CA PHE A 49 -6.26 18.93 -2.77
C PHE A 49 -6.29 18.43 -4.21
N THR A 50 -5.41 18.94 -5.07
CA THR A 50 -5.30 18.48 -6.47
C THR A 50 -4.62 17.12 -6.57
N ALA A 51 -3.63 16.84 -5.72
CA ALA A 51 -2.92 15.57 -5.66
C ALA A 51 -3.73 14.46 -4.96
N ALA A 52 -4.81 14.82 -4.24
CA ALA A 52 -5.67 13.87 -3.55
C ALA A 52 -6.50 13.04 -4.55
N ARG A 53 -6.43 11.71 -4.43
CA ARG A 53 -7.15 10.76 -5.27
C ARG A 53 -8.52 10.43 -4.68
N TRP A 54 -9.43 11.41 -4.73
CA TRP A 54 -10.76 11.33 -4.12
C TRP A 54 -11.55 10.07 -4.48
N SER A 55 -11.43 9.59 -5.72
CA SER A 55 -12.11 8.37 -6.18
C SER A 55 -11.65 7.07 -5.50
N ARG A 56 -10.49 7.08 -4.82
CA ARG A 56 -9.96 5.91 -4.11
C ARG A 56 -10.25 5.93 -2.61
N ILE A 57 -10.68 7.07 -2.07
CA ILE A 57 -10.88 7.25 -0.62
C ILE A 57 -12.30 6.80 -0.23
N GLY A 58 -12.42 6.06 0.88
CA GLY A 58 -13.70 5.62 1.43
C GLY A 58 -14.31 4.38 0.78
N GLY A 59 -13.72 3.89 -0.32
CA GLY A 59 -14.09 2.60 -0.90
C GLY A 59 -13.62 1.44 -0.03
N THR A 60 -14.39 0.35 -0.01
CA THR A 60 -13.99 -0.92 0.59
C THR A 60 -13.08 -1.71 -0.35
N ILE A 61 -12.08 -2.40 0.21
CA ILE A 61 -11.07 -3.21 -0.52
C ILE A 61 -11.28 -4.72 -0.37
#